data_AF-A0A443RQ35-F1
#
_entry.id   AF-A0A443RQ35-F1
#
_cell.length_a   1.000
_cell.length_b   1.000
_cell.length_c   1.000
_cell.angle_alpha   90.00
_cell.angle_beta   90.00
_cell.angle_gamma   90.00
#
_symmetry.space_group_name_H-M   'P 1'
#
loop_
_entity.id
_entity.type
_entity.pdbx_description
1 polymer ?
#
loop_
_entity_poly.entity_id
_entity_poly.type
_entity_poly.pdbx_seq_one_letter_code
_entity_poly.pdbx_strand_id
1 'polypeptide(L)'
;MNANSGFEDEKTPKLRAITRQKLVETGEIDRLTELLRTRLLESGWKEELLAMCKEYVRCKGVDSLSVDELVSYVTPKARQMVPDSIKRELLQRIKQFLVNQINSKCQIESSEGFSK
;
A
#
# COMPACT_ATOMS: atom_id res chain seq x y z
N MET A 1 25.47 -0.12 3.67
CA MET A 1 24.81 0.74 2.67
C MET A 1 23.32 0.43 2.68
N ASN A 2 22.51 1.23 3.36
CA ASN A 2 21.05 1.09 3.32
C ASN A 2 20.48 2.45 2.90
N ALA A 3 20.26 2.60 1.60
CA ALA A 3 19.70 3.81 1.03
C ALA A 3 18.17 3.73 1.13
N ASN A 4 17.64 4.05 2.30
CA ASN A 4 16.23 4.40 2.48
C ASN A 4 16.15 5.85 2.95
N SER A 5 16.70 6.77 2.15
CA SER A 5 16.50 8.21 2.32
C SER A 5 15.15 8.59 1.69
N GLY A 6 14.07 8.23 2.38
CA GLY A 6 12.74 8.75 2.08
C GLY A 6 12.72 10.24 2.39
N PHE A 7 12.40 11.05 1.39
CA PHE A 7 12.18 12.48 1.48
C PHE A 7 11.04 12.76 2.47
N GLU A 8 11.37 13.06 3.74
CA GLU A 8 10.41 13.34 4.80
C GLU A 8 10.31 14.86 4.99
N ASP A 9 9.33 15.48 4.34
CA ASP A 9 8.99 16.90 4.53
C ASP A 9 8.13 17.06 5.81
N GLU A 10 8.48 17.95 6.74
CA GLU A 10 7.89 18.04 8.09
C GLU A 10 6.38 18.38 8.12
N LYS A 11 5.84 18.94 7.03
CA LYS A 11 4.38 19.20 6.85
C LYS A 11 3.59 17.96 6.42
N THR A 12 4.27 16.89 6.03
CA THR A 12 3.63 15.67 5.49
C THR A 12 2.98 14.72 6.50
N PRO A 13 3.36 14.59 7.79
CA PRO A 13 2.78 13.55 8.65
C PRO A 13 1.32 13.84 8.99
N LYS A 14 0.97 15.11 9.23
CA LYS A 14 -0.44 15.53 9.41
C LYS A 14 -1.26 15.27 8.16
N LEU A 15 -0.74 15.61 6.99
CA LEU A 15 -1.43 15.39 5.72
C LEU A 15 -1.61 13.89 5.45
N ARG A 16 -0.58 13.07 5.69
CA ARG A 16 -0.64 11.61 5.61
C ARG A 16 -1.70 11.03 6.54
N ALA A 17 -1.78 11.51 7.79
CA ALA A 17 -2.79 11.08 8.75
C ALA A 17 -4.21 11.42 8.30
N ILE A 18 -4.45 12.66 7.85
CA ILE A 18 -5.76 13.09 7.33
C ILE A 18 -6.15 12.28 6.09
N THR A 19 -5.21 12.06 5.17
CA THR A 19 -5.45 11.21 3.99
C THR A 19 -5.80 9.79 4.39
N ARG A 20 -5.06 9.18 5.33
CA ARG A 20 -5.33 7.84 5.83
C ARG A 20 -6.71 7.76 6.47
N GLN A 21 -7.08 8.72 7.30
CA GLN A 21 -8.40 8.78 7.92
C GLN A 21 -9.51 8.80 6.88
N LYS A 22 -9.43 9.68 5.87
CA LYS A 22 -10.42 9.75 4.78
C LYS A 22 -10.52 8.44 3.97
N LEU A 23 -9.38 7.80 3.69
CA LEU A 23 -9.37 6.50 2.99
C LEU A 23 -10.07 5.40 3.82
N VAL A 24 -9.94 5.44 5.14
CA VAL A 24 -10.62 4.50 6.06
C VAL A 24 -12.12 4.81 6.12
N GLU A 25 -12.51 6.06 6.38
CA GLU A 25 -13.91 6.47 6.54
C GLU A 25 -14.76 6.22 5.29
N THR A 26 -14.15 6.32 4.10
CA THR A 26 -14.83 6.08 2.81
C THR A 26 -14.82 4.62 2.38
N GLY A 27 -14.14 3.73 3.11
CA GLY A 27 -13.94 2.33 2.73
C GLY A 27 -13.00 2.14 1.53
N GLU A 28 -12.34 3.19 1.05
CA GLU A 28 -11.41 3.13 -0.07
C GLU A 28 -10.15 2.32 0.30
N ILE A 29 -9.76 2.30 1.58
CA ILE A 29 -8.64 1.47 2.05
C ILE A 29 -8.90 -0.02 1.80
N ASP A 30 -10.12 -0.50 1.99
CA ASP A 30 -10.47 -1.90 1.80
C ASP A 30 -10.50 -2.24 0.31
N ARG A 31 -11.02 -1.34 -0.53
CA ARG A 31 -11.00 -1.48 -1.99
C ARG A 31 -9.58 -1.53 -2.55
N LEU A 32 -8.69 -0.65 -2.06
CA LEU A 32 -7.28 -0.63 -2.45
C LEU A 32 -6.55 -1.89 -1.98
N THR A 33 -6.87 -2.36 -0.77
CA THR A 33 -6.30 -3.60 -0.22
C THR A 33 -6.71 -4.80 -1.07
N GLU A 34 -7.97 -4.88 -1.48
CA GLU A 34 -8.46 -5.98 -2.32
C GLU A 34 -7.90 -5.92 -3.75
N LEU A 35 -7.79 -4.71 -4.32
CA LEU A 35 -7.10 -4.51 -5.60
C LEU A 35 -5.64 -4.99 -5.52
N LEU A 36 -4.91 -4.62 -4.47
CA LEU A 36 -3.54 -5.07 -4.27
C LEU A 36 -3.46 -6.60 -4.18
N ARG A 37 -4.32 -7.25 -3.38
CA ARG A 37 -4.36 -8.70 -3.27
C ARG A 37 -4.58 -9.37 -4.63
N THR A 38 -5.56 -8.89 -5.39
CA THR A 38 -5.90 -9.40 -6.73
C THR A 38 -4.68 -9.28 -7.66
N ARG A 39 -4.06 -8.10 -7.73
CA ARG A 39 -2.90 -7.87 -8.59
C ARG A 39 -1.68 -8.69 -8.21
N LEU A 40 -1.44 -8.88 -6.92
CA LEU A 40 -0.34 -9.73 -6.45
C LEU A 40 -0.56 -11.19 -6.86
N LEU A 41 -1.79 -11.70 -6.77
CA LEU A 41 -2.13 -13.05 -7.25
C LEU A 41 -1.94 -13.15 -8.77
N GLU A 42 -2.48 -12.22 -9.55
CA GLU A 42 -2.37 -12.22 -11.01
C GLU A 42 -0.92 -12.09 -11.51
N SER A 43 -0.07 -11.38 -10.77
CA SER A 43 1.35 -11.21 -11.12
C SER A 43 2.22 -12.42 -10.81
N GLY A 44 1.69 -13.47 -10.15
CA GLY A 44 2.47 -14.61 -9.69
C GLY A 44 3.32 -14.35 -8.44
N TRP A 45 3.17 -13.18 -7.80
CA TRP A 45 3.98 -12.79 -6.65
C TRP A 45 3.82 -13.76 -5.47
N LYS A 46 2.60 -14.27 -5.25
CA LYS A 46 2.32 -15.22 -4.17
C LYS A 46 3.05 -16.54 -4.41
N GLU A 47 3.06 -17.02 -5.64
CA GLU A 47 3.69 -18.27 -6.06
C GLU A 47 5.21 -18.16 -5.94
N GLU A 48 5.79 -17.03 -6.36
CA GLU A 48 7.21 -16.75 -6.24
C GLU A 48 7.65 -16.64 -4.77
N LEU A 49 6.86 -15.95 -3.94
CA LEU A 49 7.10 -15.87 -2.50
C LEU A 49 7.01 -17.26 -1.84
N LEU A 50 6.02 -18.06 -2.22
CA LEU A 50 5.88 -19.42 -1.70
C LEU A 50 7.06 -20.31 -2.12
N ALA A 51 7.54 -20.19 -3.35
CA ALA A 51 8.73 -20.90 -3.83
C ALA A 51 9.97 -20.52 -3.01
N MET A 52 10.15 -19.23 -2.71
CA MET A 52 11.22 -18.74 -1.86
C MET A 52 11.14 -19.29 -0.42
N CYS A 53 9.95 -19.30 0.17
CA CYS A 53 9.75 -19.89 1.49
C CYS A 53 10.12 -21.38 1.51
N LYS A 54 9.67 -22.14 0.50
CA LYS A 54 9.99 -23.57 0.38
C LYS A 54 11.48 -23.82 0.23
N GLU A 55 12.17 -23.01 -0.58
CA GLU A 55 13.62 -23.09 -0.75
C GLU A 55 14.35 -22.84 0.57
N TYR A 56 13.96 -21.79 1.28
CA TYR A 56 14.58 -21.44 2.56
C TYR A 56 14.42 -22.55 3.60
N VAL A 57 13.21 -23.11 3.72
CA VAL A 57 12.93 -24.25 4.62
C VAL A 57 13.77 -25.47 4.23
N ARG A 58 13.90 -25.75 2.93
CA ARG A 58 14.72 -26.88 2.44
C ARG A 58 16.20 -26.71 2.78
N CYS A 59 16.75 -25.50 2.68
CA CYS A 59 18.15 -25.24 2.99
C CYS A 59 18.46 -25.28 4.49
N LYS A 60 17.56 -24.77 5.33
CA LYS A 60 17.74 -24.70 6.80
C LYS A 60 17.41 -26.00 7.52
N GLY A 61 16.50 -26.81 6.95
CA GLY A 61 15.90 -27.94 7.65
C GLY A 61 14.77 -27.49 8.57
N VAL A 62 13.70 -28.29 8.63
CA VAL A 62 12.46 -27.94 9.35
C VAL A 62 12.68 -27.87 10.86
N ASP A 63 13.58 -28.69 11.40
CA ASP A 63 13.77 -28.85 12.86
C ASP A 63 14.44 -27.65 13.54
N SER A 64 15.10 -26.77 12.77
CA SER A 64 15.84 -25.60 13.29
C SER A 64 15.20 -24.26 12.97
N LEU A 65 14.11 -24.25 12.19
CA LEU A 65 13.51 -23.03 11.65
C LEU A 65 12.34 -22.54 12.51
N SER A 66 12.41 -21.27 12.93
CA SER A 66 11.24 -20.58 13.51
C SER A 66 10.46 -19.81 12.45
N VAL A 67 9.16 -19.61 12.68
CA VAL A 67 8.30 -18.79 11.81
C VAL A 67 8.82 -17.35 11.76
N ASP A 68 9.25 -16.80 12.90
CA ASP A 68 9.78 -15.43 12.97
C ASP A 68 11.07 -15.28 12.15
N GLU A 69 11.96 -16.28 12.17
CA GLU A 69 13.16 -16.27 11.33
C GLU A 69 12.78 -16.27 9.85
N LEU A 70 11.87 -17.17 9.44
CA LEU A 70 11.37 -17.22 8.07
C LEU A 70 10.77 -15.88 7.65
N VAL A 71 9.89 -15.29 8.46
CA VAL A 71 9.25 -14.00 8.19
C VAL A 71 10.30 -12.89 8.07
N SER A 72 11.29 -12.85 8.96
CA SER A 72 12.36 -11.85 8.92
C SER A 72 13.19 -11.93 7.64
N TYR A 73 13.39 -13.14 7.12
CA TYR A 73 14.14 -13.39 5.90
C TYR A 73 13.33 -13.07 4.64
N VAL A 74 12.07 -13.53 4.57
CA VAL A 74 11.27 -13.42 3.34
C VAL A 74 10.61 -12.06 3.19
N THR A 75 10.25 -11.38 4.27
CA THR A 75 9.54 -10.07 4.21
C THR A 75 10.28 -9.01 3.39
N PRO A 76 11.58 -8.72 3.59
CA PRO A 76 12.26 -7.70 2.80
C PRO A 76 12.33 -8.06 1.31
N LYS A 77 12.51 -9.36 0.98
CA LYS A 77 12.54 -9.85 -0.40
C LYS A 77 11.17 -9.76 -1.06
N ALA A 78 10.13 -10.21 -0.36
CA ALA A 78 8.74 -10.12 -0.78
C ALA A 78 8.36 -8.67 -1.15
N ARG A 79 8.77 -7.69 -0.33
CA ARG A 79 8.53 -6.26 -0.60
C ARG A 79 9.25 -5.74 -1.84
N GLN A 80 10.47 -6.23 -2.12
CA GLN A 80 11.23 -5.86 -3.32
C GLN A 80 10.63 -6.45 -4.59
N MET A 81 10.10 -7.68 -4.50
CA MET A 81 9.49 -8.40 -5.62
C MET A 81 8.17 -7.80 -6.10
N VAL A 82 7.54 -6.91 -5.33
CA VAL A 82 6.29 -6.26 -5.76
C VAL A 82 6.54 -5.46 -7.04
N PRO A 83 5.87 -5.80 -8.16
CA PRO A 83 6.06 -5.08 -9.42
C PRO A 83 5.73 -3.59 -9.32
N ASP A 84 6.55 -2.76 -9.94
CA ASP A 84 6.33 -1.30 -9.92
C ASP A 84 5.06 -0.88 -10.67
N SER A 85 4.58 -1.69 -11.61
CA SER A 85 3.28 -1.48 -12.27
C SER A 85 2.13 -1.44 -11.26
N ILE A 86 2.12 -2.37 -10.29
CA ILE A 86 1.10 -2.45 -9.25
C ILE A 86 1.22 -1.25 -8.30
N LYS A 87 2.44 -0.89 -7.90
CA LYS A 87 2.69 0.31 -7.06
C LYS A 87 2.18 1.58 -7.75
N ARG A 88 2.41 1.71 -9.07
CA ARG A 88 1.92 2.83 -9.87
C ARG A 88 0.39 2.84 -9.98
N GLU A 89 -0.24 1.69 -10.22
CA GLU A 89 -1.71 1.56 -10.27
C GLU A 89 -2.34 2.01 -8.96
N LEU A 90 -1.85 1.52 -7.82
CA LEU A 90 -2.33 1.93 -6.50
C LEU A 90 -2.14 3.42 -6.24
N LEU A 91 -0.95 3.96 -6.55
CA LEU A 91 -0.69 5.38 -6.37
C LEU A 91 -1.62 6.24 -7.24
N GLN A 92 -1.90 5.81 -8.47
CA GLN A 92 -2.84 6.48 -9.36
C GLN A 92 -4.27 6.47 -8.77
N ARG A 93 -4.74 5.34 -8.24
CA ARG A 93 -6.06 5.26 -7.59
C ARG A 93 -6.16 6.17 -6.37
N ILE A 94 -5.13 6.21 -5.54
CA ILE A 94 -5.08 7.13 -4.38
C ILE A 94 -5.14 8.59 -4.85
N LYS A 95 -4.36 8.96 -5.87
CA LYS A 95 -4.39 10.33 -6.44
C LYS A 95 -5.77 10.69 -6.98
N GLN A 96 -6.41 9.79 -7.75
CA GLN A 96 -7.75 9.99 -8.28
C GLN A 96 -8.79 10.16 -7.17
N PHE A 97 -8.73 9.30 -6.14
CA PHE A 97 -9.59 9.43 -4.96
C PHE A 97 -9.44 10.81 -4.33
N LEU A 98 -8.21 11.29 -4.09
CA LEU A 98 -7.98 12.59 -3.48
C LEU A 98 -8.54 13.75 -4.31
N VAL A 99 -8.37 13.72 -5.64
CA VAL A 99 -8.96 14.72 -6.55
C VAL A 99 -10.49 14.70 -6.45
N ASN A 100 -11.10 13.52 -6.45
CA ASN A 100 -12.54 13.38 -6.32
C ASN A 100 -13.05 13.91 -4.97
N GLN A 101 -12.34 13.63 -3.87
CA GLN A 101 -12.70 14.14 -2.54
C GLN A 101 -12.60 15.67 -2.43
N ILE A 102 -11.69 16.31 -3.19
CA ILE A 102 -11.60 17.77 -3.26
C ILE A 102 -12.77 18.34 -4.07
N ASN A 103 -13.04 17.76 -5.24
CA ASN A 103 -14.12 18.21 -6.13
C ASN A 103 -15.51 18.10 -5.50
N SER A 104 -15.77 17.04 -4.72
CA SER A 104 -17.05 16.85 -4.01
C SER A 104 -17.29 17.87 -2.89
N LYS A 105 -16.24 18.54 -2.37
CA LYS A 105 -16.39 19.58 -1.33
C LYS A 105 -16.70 20.96 -1.91
N CYS A 106 -16.27 21.27 -3.13
CA CYS A 106 -16.52 22.57 -3.76
C CYS A 106 -17.99 22.83 -4.17
N GLN A 107 -18.88 21.84 -4.13
CA GLN A 107 -20.29 22.03 -4.51
C GLN A 107 -21.18 22.58 -3.39
N ILE A 108 -20.69 22.73 -2.16
CA ILE A 108 -21.52 23.16 -1.00
C ILE A 108 -21.34 24.66 -0.70
N GLU A 109 -20.21 25.28 -1.07
CA GLU A 109 -19.94 26.70 -0.77
C GLU A 109 -20.55 27.69 -1.80
N SER A 110 -21.30 27.19 -2.79
CA SER A 110 -21.95 28.04 -3.81
C SER A 110 -23.40 28.43 -3.47
N SER A 111 -24.00 27.90 -2.40
CA SER A 111 -25.43 28.13 -2.08
C SER A 111 -25.72 29.04 -0.88
N GLU A 112 -24.73 29.45 -0.08
CA GLU A 112 -24.95 30.35 1.08
C GLU A 112 -24.56 31.82 0.83
N GLY A 113 -24.53 32.23 -0.44
CA GLY A 113 -24.00 33.53 -0.86
C GLY A 113 -24.92 34.37 -1.75
N PHE A 114 -26.25 34.28 -1.63
CA PHE A 114 -27.12 35.28 -2.25
C PHE A 114 -28.53 35.33 -1.63
N SER A 115 -28.71 36.19 -0.62
CA SER A 115 -29.97 36.90 -0.45
C SER A 115 -29.70 38.20 0.31
N LYS A 116 -29.61 39.29 -0.45
CA LYS A 116 -30.08 40.60 0.03
C LYS A 116 -31.58 40.69 -0.24
#